data_AF-A0AAU9KA98-F1
#
_entry.id   AF-A0AAU9KA98-F1
#
_cell.length_a   1.000
_cell.length_b   1.000
_cell.length_c   1.000
_cell.angle_alpha   90.00
_cell.angle_beta   90.00
_cell.angle_gamma   90.00
#
_symmetry.space_group_name_H-M   'P 1'
#
loop_
_entity.id
_entity.type
_entity.pdbx_description
1 polymer ?
#
loop_
_entity_poly.entity_id
_entity_poly.type
_entity_poly.pdbx_seq_one_letter_code
_entity_poly.pdbx_strand_id
1 'polypeptide(L)'
;MKTCAEDDRDYSLKLLDDSWSKRENELKEEREIELNDLREQISKLKHSLDEAKIRFSMIDEENRSLENEIQELETKNQKLAAFKANLLNTLRESDSETPNIMISPRTLATSPVSSSLTKIPTTSLFPPSKLGASEGKYTDGKKFFSDARARLSYEVFTRFLSCVKMLNDKIVTKENALAEVREIFGDENDDLYREFSCLISKK
;
A
#
# COMPACT_ATOMS: atom_id res chain seq x y z
N MET A 1 -15.33 78.66 39.27
CA MET A 1 -14.90 77.71 40.31
C MET A 1 -15.43 76.36 39.89
N LYS A 2 -14.60 75.48 39.31
CA LYS A 2 -14.99 74.08 39.12
C LYS A 2 -15.31 73.49 40.50
N THR A 3 -16.37 72.71 40.58
CA THR A 3 -16.80 72.11 41.85
C THR A 3 -16.01 70.84 42.11
N CYS A 4 -15.73 70.51 43.37
CA CYS A 4 -15.04 69.27 43.77
C CYS A 4 -15.61 68.00 43.08
N ALA A 5 -16.91 67.99 42.80
CA ALA A 5 -17.61 66.90 42.11
C ALA A 5 -17.30 66.81 40.60
N GLU A 6 -16.87 67.89 39.94
CA GLU A 6 -16.42 67.88 38.54
C GLU A 6 -15.01 67.31 38.43
N ASP A 7 -14.13 67.64 39.38
CA ASP A 7 -12.75 67.13 39.41
C ASP A 7 -12.73 65.60 39.67
N ASP A 8 -13.62 65.09 40.54
CA ASP A 8 -13.78 63.64 40.78
C ASP A 8 -14.30 62.88 39.54
N ARG A 9 -15.18 63.51 38.75
CA ARG A 9 -15.66 62.93 37.49
C ARG A 9 -14.56 62.92 36.43
N ASP A 10 -13.84 64.03 36.28
CA ASP A 10 -12.71 64.14 35.34
C ASP A 10 -11.62 63.10 35.68
N TYR A 11 -11.35 62.89 36.97
CA TYR A 11 -10.44 61.83 37.43
C TYR A 11 -10.95 60.43 37.08
N SER A 12 -12.23 60.15 37.33
CA SER A 12 -12.84 58.84 37.04
C SER A 12 -12.86 58.53 35.54
N LEU A 13 -13.15 59.53 34.69
CA LEU A 13 -13.12 59.39 33.23
C LEU A 13 -11.70 59.11 32.73
N LYS A 14 -10.71 59.82 33.26
CA LYS A 14 -9.30 59.60 32.91
C LYS A 14 -8.85 58.17 33.29
N LEU A 15 -9.21 57.71 34.49
CA LEU A 15 -8.86 56.36 34.93
C LEU A 15 -9.50 55.29 34.02
N LEU A 16 -10.74 55.52 33.57
CA LEU A 16 -11.41 54.62 32.65
C LEU A 16 -10.72 54.61 31.28
N ASP A 17 -10.37 55.77 30.74
CA ASP A 17 -9.64 55.90 29.46
C ASP A 17 -8.26 55.22 29.51
N ASP A 18 -7.51 55.44 30.60
CA ASP A 18 -6.23 54.77 30.85
C ASP A 18 -6.40 53.25 30.90
N SER A 19 -7.45 52.76 31.58
CA SER A 19 -7.73 51.31 31.68
C SER A 19 -8.17 50.69 30.35
N TRP A 20 -8.94 51.42 29.54
CA TRP A 20 -9.36 51.00 28.20
C TRP A 20 -8.18 50.95 27.24
N SER A 21 -7.37 52.01 27.20
CA SER A 21 -6.15 52.09 26.39
C SER A 21 -5.18 50.97 26.74
N LYS A 22 -5.03 50.65 28.03
CA LYS A 22 -4.24 49.50 28.49
C LYS A 22 -4.78 48.19 27.94
N ARG A 23 -6.08 47.90 28.09
CA ARG A 23 -6.66 46.65 27.60
C ARG A 23 -6.58 46.54 26.08
N GLU A 24 -6.72 47.65 25.36
CA GLU A 24 -6.57 47.69 23.91
C GLU A 24 -5.14 47.29 23.48
N ASN A 25 -4.12 47.78 24.19
CA ASN A 25 -2.73 47.41 23.92
C ASN A 25 -2.46 45.94 24.28
N GLU A 26 -2.96 45.44 25.41
CA GLU A 26 -2.85 44.03 25.79
C GLU A 26 -3.47 43.11 24.72
N LEU A 27 -4.66 43.45 24.20
CA LEU A 27 -5.29 42.70 23.12
C LEU A 27 -4.47 42.72 21.83
N LYS A 28 -3.83 43.84 21.49
CA LYS A 28 -2.93 43.93 20.33
C LYS A 28 -1.71 43.04 20.50
N GLU A 29 -1.13 43.01 21.69
CA GLU A 29 0.02 42.17 22.00
C GLU A 29 -0.34 40.68 21.96
N GLU A 30 -1.48 40.28 22.55
CA GLU A 30 -2.02 38.92 22.46
C GLU A 30 -2.17 38.47 21.00
N ARG A 31 -2.74 39.34 20.14
CA ARG A 31 -2.90 39.06 18.70
C ARG A 31 -1.57 38.95 17.97
N GLU A 32 -0.59 39.79 18.30
CA GLU A 32 0.73 39.76 17.65
C GLU A 32 1.48 38.48 18.02
N ILE A 33 1.34 38.00 19.26
CA ILE A 33 1.88 36.71 19.69
C ILE A 33 1.25 35.57 18.89
N GLU A 34 -0.09 35.54 18.76
CA GLU A 34 -0.79 34.53 17.97
C GLU A 34 -0.38 34.57 16.49
N LEU A 35 -0.25 35.76 15.89
CA LEU A 35 0.23 35.92 14.52
C LEU A 35 1.65 35.39 14.34
N ASN A 36 2.53 35.60 15.32
CA ASN A 36 3.91 35.10 15.25
C ASN A 36 3.97 33.58 15.40
N ASP A 37 3.17 32.98 16.28
CA ASP A 37 3.08 31.52 16.38
C ASP A 37 2.56 30.90 15.08
N LEU A 38 1.47 31.43 14.51
CA LEU A 38 0.94 30.96 13.22
C LEU A 38 1.97 31.13 12.09
N ARG A 39 2.72 32.24 12.05
CA ARG A 39 3.81 32.44 11.08
C ARG A 39 4.90 31.38 11.25
N GLU A 40 5.26 31.04 12.49
CA GLU A 40 6.25 30.01 12.77
C GLU A 40 5.75 28.63 12.33
N GLN A 41 4.48 28.29 12.62
CA GLN A 41 3.85 27.06 12.15
C GLN A 41 3.84 26.96 10.61
N ILE A 42 3.49 28.05 9.92
CA ILE A 42 3.54 28.12 8.45
C ILE A 42 4.98 27.90 7.95
N SER A 43 5.97 28.49 8.61
CA SER A 43 7.38 28.30 8.26
C SER A 43 7.81 26.84 8.41
N LYS A 44 7.46 26.20 9.52
CA LYS A 44 7.72 24.77 9.79
C LYS A 44 7.08 23.87 8.73
N LEU A 45 5.81 24.10 8.41
CA LEU A 45 5.08 23.32 7.39
C LEU A 45 5.68 23.53 6.00
N LYS A 46 6.06 24.76 5.64
CA LYS A 46 6.75 25.04 4.37
C LYS A 46 8.07 24.28 4.27
N HIS A 47 8.88 24.31 5.33
CA HIS A 47 10.14 23.58 5.34
C HIS A 47 9.95 22.08 5.20
N SER A 48 9.01 21.49 5.95
CA SER A 48 8.67 20.07 5.85
C SER A 48 8.15 19.69 4.46
N LEU A 49 7.33 20.56 3.84
CA LEU A 49 6.85 20.37 2.47
C LEU A 49 8.00 20.36 1.46
N ASP A 50 8.95 21.30 1.58
CA ASP A 50 10.08 21.36 0.66
C ASP A 50 11.03 20.18 0.83
N GLU A 51 11.25 19.72 2.06
CA GLU A 51 12.00 18.49 2.34
C GLU A 51 11.31 17.27 1.71
N ALA A 52 9.98 17.14 1.87
CA ALA A 52 9.22 16.05 1.29
C ALA A 52 9.28 16.05 -0.26
N LYS A 53 9.23 17.24 -0.89
CA LYS A 53 9.40 17.37 -2.35
C LYS A 53 10.77 16.90 -2.81
N ILE A 54 11.83 17.25 -2.09
CA ILE A 54 13.20 16.82 -2.43
C ILE A 54 13.30 15.29 -2.33
N ARG A 55 12.78 14.70 -1.24
CA ARG A 55 12.75 13.24 -1.06
C ARG A 55 11.97 12.54 -2.17
N PHE A 56 10.82 13.08 -2.56
CA PHE A 56 10.02 12.55 -3.66
C PHE A 56 10.81 12.56 -4.98
N SER A 57 11.47 13.67 -5.31
CA SER A 57 12.29 13.78 -6.52
C SER A 57 13.43 12.75 -6.55
N MET A 58 14.08 12.48 -5.41
CA MET A 58 15.14 11.48 -5.33
C MET A 58 14.63 10.06 -5.56
N ILE A 59 13.50 9.70 -4.93
CA ILE A 59 12.88 8.38 -5.08
C ILE A 59 12.37 8.18 -6.52
N ASP A 60 11.82 9.23 -7.14
CA ASP A 60 11.34 9.16 -8.53
C ASP A 60 12.48 8.89 -9.52
N GLU A 61 13.64 9.53 -9.30
CA GLU A 61 14.83 9.31 -10.12
C GLU A 61 15.44 7.90 -9.89
N GLU A 62 15.46 7.41 -8.65
CA GLU A 62 15.88 6.04 -8.33
C GLU A 62 14.96 5.01 -8.98
N ASN A 63 13.64 5.19 -8.88
CA ASN A 63 12.66 4.31 -9.52
C ASN A 63 12.85 4.26 -11.03
N ARG A 64 13.05 5.42 -11.66
CA ARG A 64 13.32 5.50 -13.10
C ARG A 64 14.61 4.78 -13.49
N SER A 65 15.66 4.87 -12.65
CA SER A 65 16.91 4.15 -12.88
C SER A 65 16.72 2.64 -12.78
N LEU A 66 16.00 2.17 -11.76
CA LEU A 66 15.71 0.75 -11.57
C LEU A 66 14.83 0.19 -12.70
N GLU A 67 13.85 0.95 -13.18
CA GLU A 67 13.03 0.56 -14.34
C GLU A 67 13.89 0.36 -15.59
N ASN A 68 14.83 1.27 -15.86
CA ASN A 68 15.75 1.12 -16.98
C ASN A 68 16.62 -0.14 -16.86
N GLU A 69 17.11 -0.45 -15.65
CA GLU A 69 17.92 -1.64 -15.39
C GLU A 69 17.11 -2.94 -15.57
N ILE A 70 15.85 -2.96 -15.10
CA ILE A 70 14.93 -4.07 -15.32
C ILE A 70 14.72 -4.30 -16.83
N GLN A 71 14.43 -3.24 -17.60
CA GLN A 71 14.28 -3.34 -19.04
C GLN A 71 15.56 -3.88 -19.71
N GLU A 72 16.72 -3.42 -19.28
CA GLU A 72 17.98 -3.92 -19.81
C GLU A 72 18.17 -5.42 -19.54
N LEU A 73 17.89 -5.87 -18.31
CA LEU A 73 17.95 -7.28 -17.95
C LEU A 73 16.92 -8.12 -18.72
N GLU A 74 15.71 -7.63 -18.93
CA GLU A 74 14.69 -8.30 -19.73
C GLU A 74 15.14 -8.47 -21.18
N THR A 75 15.73 -7.44 -21.80
CA THR A 75 16.26 -7.57 -23.17
C THR A 75 17.41 -8.58 -23.25
N LYS A 76 18.30 -8.62 -22.24
CA LYS A 76 19.38 -9.62 -22.15
C LYS A 76 18.81 -11.03 -22.01
N ASN A 77 17.78 -11.21 -21.20
CA ASN A 77 17.13 -12.50 -21.00
C ASN A 77 16.39 -12.97 -22.27
N GLN A 78 15.70 -12.07 -22.98
CA GLN A 78 15.10 -12.35 -24.28
C GLN A 78 16.14 -12.78 -25.32
N LYS A 79 17.28 -12.08 -25.40
CA LYS A 79 18.40 -12.46 -26.28
C LYS A 79 18.95 -13.84 -25.94
N LEU A 80 19.10 -14.15 -24.65
CA LEU A 80 19.56 -15.45 -24.20
C LEU A 80 18.55 -16.56 -24.54
N ALA A 81 17.26 -16.30 -24.37
CA ALA A 81 16.19 -17.22 -24.75
C ALA A 81 16.19 -17.49 -26.27
N ALA A 82 16.36 -16.45 -27.09
CA ALA A 82 16.47 -16.58 -28.54
C ALA A 82 17.71 -17.37 -28.96
N PHE A 83 18.86 -17.12 -28.32
CA PHE A 83 20.09 -17.89 -28.55
C PHE A 83 19.90 -19.36 -28.22
N LYS A 84 19.30 -19.67 -27.07
CA LYS A 84 18.97 -21.04 -26.66
C LYS A 84 18.04 -21.72 -27.68
N ALA A 85 17.02 -21.03 -28.15
CA ALA A 85 16.09 -21.57 -29.15
C ALA A 85 16.79 -21.89 -30.47
N ASN A 86 17.61 -20.99 -30.98
CA ASN A 86 18.40 -21.22 -32.20
C ASN A 86 19.37 -22.40 -32.04
N LEU A 87 20.10 -22.48 -30.92
CA LEU A 87 21.03 -23.58 -30.66
C LEU A 87 20.31 -24.93 -30.64
N LEU A 88 19.16 -25.01 -29.96
CA LEU A 88 18.35 -26.23 -29.93
C LEU A 88 17.81 -26.60 -31.32
N ASN A 89 17.47 -25.61 -32.16
CA ASN A 89 17.00 -25.87 -33.52
C ASN A 89 18.13 -26.42 -34.41
N THR A 90 19.34 -25.85 -34.34
CA THR A 90 20.52 -26.34 -35.07
C THR A 90 20.90 -27.76 -34.63
N LEU A 91 20.86 -28.05 -33.34
CA LEU A 91 21.09 -29.42 -32.84
C LEU A 91 20.03 -30.40 -33.36
N ARG A 92 18.76 -29.98 -33.47
CA ARG A 92 17.67 -30.83 -33.98
C ARG A 92 17.75 -31.08 -35.49
N GLU A 93 18.27 -30.12 -36.25
CA GLU A 93 18.49 -30.25 -37.70
C GLU A 93 19.67 -31.20 -38.00
N SER A 94 20.67 -31.26 -37.11
CA SER A 94 21.83 -32.16 -37.18
C SER A 94 21.50 -33.65 -37.07
N ASP A 95 20.39 -34.00 -36.40
CA ASP A 95 19.94 -35.39 -36.22
C ASP A 95 19.00 -35.89 -37.36
N SER A 96 18.77 -35.08 -38.40
CA SER A 96 17.75 -35.35 -39.44
C SER A 96 18.27 -35.78 -40.82
N GLU A 97 19.60 -35.85 -41.04
CA GLU A 97 20.16 -36.41 -42.27
C GLU A 97 20.45 -37.92 -42.16
N THR A 98 19.41 -38.75 -42.29
CA THR A 98 19.57 -40.14 -42.76
C THR A 98 18.66 -40.37 -43.97
N PRO A 99 19.20 -40.77 -45.15
CA PRO A 99 18.39 -40.97 -46.34
C PRO A 99 17.77 -42.36 -46.30
N ASN A 100 16.50 -42.47 -45.90
CA ASN A 100 15.79 -43.74 -45.93
C ASN A 100 15.18 -43.98 -47.31
N ILE A 101 15.98 -44.57 -48.22
CA ILE A 101 15.49 -45.18 -49.46
C ILE A 101 15.20 -46.66 -49.15
N MET A 102 13.93 -47.06 -49.08
CA MET A 102 13.45 -48.30 -49.71
C MET A 102 11.91 -48.36 -49.73
N ILE A 103 11.43 -48.60 -50.94
CA ILE A 103 10.05 -48.72 -51.41
C ILE A 103 9.64 -50.21 -51.26
N SER A 104 8.45 -50.57 -50.74
CA SER A 104 7.21 -50.99 -51.47
C SER A 104 6.41 -52.00 -50.60
N PRO A 105 5.13 -52.38 -50.87
CA PRO A 105 4.02 -51.68 -51.52
C PRO A 105 2.67 -51.70 -50.74
N ARG A 106 1.78 -50.87 -51.27
CA ARG A 106 0.37 -50.51 -51.06
C ARG A 106 -0.73 -51.60 -50.84
N THR A 107 -1.81 -51.13 -50.18
CA THR A 107 -3.27 -51.47 -50.24
C THR A 107 -3.75 -52.78 -49.55
N LEU A 108 -4.80 -52.85 -48.72
CA LEU A 108 -6.15 -52.24 -48.71
C LEU A 108 -6.77 -52.14 -47.29
N ALA A 109 -7.61 -51.10 -47.10
CA ALA A 109 -8.84 -51.02 -46.30
C ALA A 109 -8.95 -51.71 -44.90
N THR A 110 -9.21 -50.92 -43.86
CA THR A 110 -10.45 -50.94 -43.04
C THR A 110 -10.43 -49.85 -41.95
N SER A 111 -11.60 -49.26 -41.69
CA SER A 111 -11.92 -48.17 -40.75
C SER A 111 -11.76 -48.59 -39.26
N PRO A 112 -11.79 -47.64 -38.29
CA PRO A 112 -11.05 -47.72 -37.04
C PRO A 112 -11.84 -48.27 -35.84
N VAL A 113 -11.04 -48.79 -34.90
CA VAL A 113 -11.11 -48.72 -33.43
C VAL A 113 -12.49 -48.61 -32.75
N SER A 114 -12.86 -49.70 -32.09
CA SER A 114 -13.65 -49.80 -30.84
C SER A 114 -13.24 -48.72 -29.82
N SER A 115 -14.04 -48.23 -28.88
CA SER A 115 -15.44 -48.48 -28.47
C SER A 115 -15.76 -47.52 -27.32
N SER A 116 -17.02 -47.07 -27.28
CA SER A 116 -17.79 -46.77 -26.06
C SER A 116 -17.55 -45.45 -25.30
N LEU A 117 -18.27 -44.42 -25.73
CA LEU A 117 -18.78 -43.34 -24.88
C LEU A 117 -20.13 -43.76 -24.28
N THR A 118 -20.25 -43.83 -22.95
CA THR A 118 -21.55 -43.75 -22.27
C THR A 118 -21.47 -42.98 -20.95
N LYS A 119 -22.13 -41.81 -20.97
CA LYS A 119 -23.14 -41.32 -20.01
C LYS A 119 -22.74 -41.03 -18.55
N ILE A 120 -22.74 -39.72 -18.26
CA ILE A 120 -23.19 -38.97 -17.05
C ILE A 120 -24.13 -39.82 -16.16
N PRO A 121 -23.97 -39.87 -14.81
CA PRO A 121 -24.61 -38.90 -13.91
C PRO A 121 -23.89 -38.56 -12.57
N THR A 122 -24.23 -37.37 -12.06
CA THR A 122 -24.49 -36.94 -10.66
C THR A 122 -23.65 -37.45 -9.46
N THR A 123 -23.42 -36.49 -8.54
CA THR A 123 -23.29 -36.66 -7.07
C THR A 123 -21.86 -36.80 -6.53
N SER A 124 -21.37 -35.65 -6.01
CA SER A 124 -20.73 -35.50 -4.69
C SER A 124 -20.72 -36.79 -3.86
N LEU A 125 -19.53 -37.29 -3.47
CA LEU A 125 -19.17 -37.90 -2.17
C LEU A 125 -17.77 -38.59 -2.25
N PHE A 126 -16.74 -37.95 -1.64
CA PHE A 126 -15.46 -38.47 -1.04
C PHE A 126 -14.29 -38.96 -1.95
N PRO A 127 -13.01 -39.08 -1.47
CA PRO A 127 -12.40 -38.87 -0.13
C PRO A 127 -11.12 -37.96 -0.12
N PRO A 128 -10.50 -37.67 1.07
CA PRO A 128 -9.40 -36.71 1.18
C PRO A 128 -8.04 -37.38 0.94
N SER A 129 -7.15 -36.70 0.24
CA SER A 129 -5.73 -37.07 0.20
C SER A 129 -4.87 -35.82 0.36
N LYS A 130 -4.41 -35.65 1.60
CA LYS A 130 -3.20 -34.91 1.94
C LYS A 130 -2.07 -35.37 1.01
N LEU A 131 -1.36 -34.43 0.40
CA LEU A 131 0.06 -34.17 0.65
C LEU A 131 0.50 -33.03 -0.27
N GLY A 132 0.89 -31.91 0.35
CA GLY A 132 1.37 -30.70 -0.30
C GLY A 132 1.69 -29.65 0.76
N ALA A 133 2.40 -30.08 1.80
CA ALA A 133 2.87 -29.24 2.88
C ALA A 133 3.96 -28.30 2.36
N SER A 134 3.57 -27.06 2.10
CA SER A 134 4.44 -25.91 2.30
C SER A 134 3.96 -25.22 3.58
N GLU A 135 4.25 -25.84 4.72
CA GLU A 135 4.11 -25.21 6.04
C GLU A 135 5.28 -24.23 6.24
N GLY A 136 5.23 -23.12 5.51
CA GLY A 136 5.82 -21.88 5.99
C GLY A 136 4.91 -21.27 7.04
N LYS A 137 5.46 -20.67 8.08
CA LYS A 137 4.83 -20.08 9.29
C LYS A 137 3.78 -18.95 9.03
N TYR A 138 2.89 -19.10 8.05
CA TYR A 138 1.81 -18.17 7.67
C TYR A 138 0.55 -18.33 8.55
N THR A 139 0.61 -19.16 9.58
CA THR A 139 -0.52 -19.58 10.41
C THR A 139 -1.08 -18.47 11.32
N ASP A 140 -0.43 -17.31 11.40
CA ASP A 140 -0.89 -16.17 12.20
C ASP A 140 -1.67 -15.13 11.36
N GLY A 141 -1.21 -14.79 10.16
CA GLY A 141 -1.87 -13.77 9.33
C GLY A 141 -3.19 -14.24 8.73
N LYS A 142 -3.25 -15.50 8.26
CA LYS A 142 -4.45 -16.03 7.59
C LYS A 142 -5.66 -16.11 8.53
N LYS A 143 -5.43 -16.46 9.80
CA LYS A 143 -6.48 -16.52 10.83
C LYS A 143 -6.99 -15.11 11.14
N PHE A 144 -6.07 -14.14 11.27
CA PHE A 144 -6.38 -12.74 11.57
C PHE A 144 -7.26 -12.13 10.47
N PHE A 145 -6.90 -12.28 9.19
CA PHE A 145 -7.72 -11.75 8.09
C PHE A 145 -9.09 -12.41 7.99
N SER A 146 -9.20 -13.69 8.37
CA SER A 146 -10.50 -14.38 8.46
C SER A 146 -11.37 -13.81 9.57
N ASP A 147 -10.80 -13.58 10.74
CA ASP A 147 -11.51 -13.07 11.91
C ASP A 147 -11.91 -11.59 11.72
N ALA A 148 -10.97 -10.76 11.23
CA ALA A 148 -11.22 -9.36 10.89
C ALA A 148 -12.35 -9.22 9.85
N ARG A 149 -12.41 -10.10 8.84
CA ARG A 149 -13.50 -10.08 7.85
C ARG A 149 -14.85 -10.46 8.45
N ALA A 150 -14.88 -11.33 9.47
CA ALA A 150 -16.12 -11.77 10.11
C ALA A 150 -16.68 -10.70 11.06
N ARG A 151 -15.80 -9.88 11.66
CA ARG A 151 -16.18 -8.88 12.67
C ARG A 151 -16.42 -7.49 12.09
N LEU A 152 -15.65 -7.10 11.08
CA LEU A 152 -15.73 -5.76 10.50
C LEU A 152 -16.79 -5.68 9.40
N SER A 153 -17.44 -4.53 9.28
CA SER A 153 -18.33 -4.27 8.16
C SER A 153 -17.54 -4.25 6.85
N TYR A 154 -18.23 -4.50 5.73
CA TYR A 154 -17.59 -4.55 4.41
C TYR A 154 -16.83 -3.25 4.07
N GLU A 155 -17.41 -2.10 4.39
CA GLU A 155 -16.81 -0.77 4.21
C GLU A 155 -15.52 -0.63 5.04
N VAL A 156 -15.59 -0.97 6.33
CA VAL A 156 -14.46 -0.87 7.26
C VAL A 156 -13.34 -1.84 6.88
N PHE A 157 -13.69 -3.07 6.54
CA PHE A 157 -12.72 -4.08 6.09
C PHE A 157 -12.04 -3.70 4.77
N THR A 158 -12.78 -3.10 3.83
CA THR A 158 -12.20 -2.62 2.56
C THR A 158 -11.22 -1.47 2.80
N ARG A 159 -11.58 -0.54 3.70
CA ARG A 159 -10.68 0.54 4.13
C ARG A 159 -9.41 0.00 4.79
N PHE A 160 -9.56 -1.01 5.65
CA PHE A 160 -8.43 -1.73 6.24
C PHE A 160 -7.49 -2.35 5.19
N LEU A 161 -8.04 -3.05 4.19
CA LEU A 161 -7.23 -3.62 3.11
C LEU A 161 -6.47 -2.56 2.29
N SER A 162 -7.08 -1.39 2.08
CA SER A 162 -6.39 -0.26 1.44
C SER A 162 -5.17 0.18 2.25
N CYS A 163 -5.32 0.31 3.57
CA CYS A 163 -4.21 0.67 4.46
C CYS A 163 -3.09 -0.39 4.43
N VAL A 164 -3.44 -1.68 4.48
CA VAL A 164 -2.46 -2.78 4.36
C VAL A 164 -1.74 -2.75 3.00
N LYS A 165 -2.44 -2.45 1.91
CA LYS A 165 -1.84 -2.30 0.59
C LYS A 165 -0.84 -1.14 0.56
N MET A 166 -1.25 0.04 1.04
CA MET A 166 -0.37 1.22 1.11
C MET A 166 0.88 0.98 1.97
N LEU A 167 0.75 0.22 3.07
CA LEU A 167 1.88 -0.20 3.89
C LEU A 167 2.81 -1.17 3.14
N ASN A 168 2.26 -2.12 2.37
CA ASN A 168 3.04 -3.05 1.57
C ASN A 168 3.76 -2.37 0.40
N ASP A 169 3.13 -1.36 -0.21
CA ASP A 169 3.68 -0.55 -1.30
C ASP A 169 4.69 0.50 -0.80
N LYS A 170 4.97 0.53 0.51
CA LYS A 170 5.85 1.50 1.20
C LYS A 170 5.44 2.97 1.01
N ILE A 171 4.17 3.21 0.67
CA ILE A 171 3.60 4.56 0.51
C ILE A 171 3.40 5.21 1.89
N VAL A 172 3.05 4.42 2.90
CA VAL A 172 2.77 4.88 4.27
C VAL A 172 3.74 4.21 5.23
N THR A 173 4.27 4.98 6.20
CA THR A 173 5.14 4.46 7.26
C THR A 173 4.37 3.55 8.20
N LYS A 174 5.08 2.65 8.89
CA LYS A 174 4.48 1.70 9.83
C LYS A 174 3.68 2.41 10.93
N GLU A 175 4.19 3.52 11.44
CA GLU A 175 3.57 4.32 12.50
C GLU A 175 2.25 4.94 12.05
N ASN A 176 2.22 5.53 10.85
CA ASN A 176 1.01 6.12 10.29
C ASN A 176 -0.04 5.05 9.96
N ALA A 177 0.37 3.91 9.41
CA ALA A 177 -0.54 2.80 9.14
C ALA A 177 -1.16 2.25 10.43
N LEU A 178 -0.40 2.16 11.53
CA LEU A 178 -0.96 1.76 12.83
C LEU A 178 -1.96 2.77 13.37
N ALA A 179 -1.68 4.07 13.27
CA ALA A 179 -2.62 5.11 13.70
C ALA A 179 -3.94 5.03 12.90
N GLU A 180 -3.85 4.85 11.58
CA GLU A 180 -5.02 4.73 10.71
C GLU A 180 -5.80 3.42 10.98
N VAL A 181 -5.11 2.29 11.17
CA VAL A 181 -5.78 1.02 11.52
C VAL A 181 -6.50 1.10 12.85
N ARG A 182 -5.95 1.83 13.83
CA ARG A 182 -6.62 2.07 15.12
C ARG A 182 -7.93 2.86 14.94
N GLU A 183 -7.95 3.84 14.04
CA GLU A 183 -9.16 4.59 13.70
C GLU A 183 -10.18 3.70 12.95
N ILE A 184 -9.71 2.88 12.01
CA ILE A 184 -10.57 1.98 11.22
C ILE A 184 -11.26 0.93 12.11
N PHE A 185 -10.54 0.35 13.07
CA PHE A 185 -11.08 -0.68 13.96
C PHE A 185 -11.90 -0.10 15.11
N GLY A 186 -11.58 1.13 15.55
CA GLY A 186 -12.20 1.78 16.69
C GLY A 186 -11.92 1.07 18.01
N ASP A 187 -12.52 1.58 19.09
CA ASP A 187 -12.34 1.02 20.44
C ASP A 187 -13.00 -0.37 20.60
N GLU A 188 -13.98 -0.69 19.76
CA GLU A 188 -14.71 -1.97 19.79
C GLU A 188 -13.85 -3.16 19.38
N ASN A 189 -12.82 -2.94 18.57
CA ASN A 189 -11.96 -4.00 18.02
C ASN A 189 -10.46 -3.75 18.32
N ASP A 190 -10.13 -3.25 19.53
CA ASP A 190 -8.74 -3.02 19.98
C ASP A 190 -7.89 -4.30 19.97
N ASP A 191 -8.52 -5.47 20.12
CA ASP A 191 -7.86 -6.77 20.03
C ASP A 191 -7.31 -7.03 18.61
N LEU A 192 -8.08 -6.73 17.57
CA LEU A 192 -7.64 -6.82 16.18
C LEU A 192 -6.47 -5.86 15.91
N TYR A 193 -6.50 -4.65 16.50
CA TYR A 193 -5.40 -3.70 16.39
C TYR A 193 -4.11 -4.24 17.00
N ARG A 194 -4.18 -4.80 18.21
CA ARG A 194 -3.01 -5.40 18.89
C ARG A 194 -2.44 -6.58 18.12
N GLU A 195 -3.30 -7.45 17.60
CA GLU A 195 -2.88 -8.61 16.81
C GLU A 195 -2.21 -8.16 15.50
N PHE A 196 -2.79 -7.18 14.80
CA PHE A 196 -2.19 -6.60 13.60
C PHE A 196 -0.83 -5.95 13.89
N SER A 197 -0.72 -5.18 14.99
CA SER A 197 0.53 -4.55 15.42
C SER A 197 1.65 -5.56 15.70
N CYS A 198 1.30 -6.70 16.31
CA CYS A 198 2.24 -7.80 16.51
C CYS A 198 2.65 -8.44 15.17
N LEU A 199 1.69 -8.63 14.25
CA LEU A 199 1.90 -9.26 12.95
C LEU A 199 2.86 -8.46 12.07
N ILE A 200 2.73 -7.13 12.05
CA ILE A 200 3.62 -6.24 11.28
C ILE A 200 4.96 -5.95 11.99
N SER A 201 5.11 -6.37 13.24
CA SER A 201 6.37 -6.23 14.01
C SER A 201 7.20 -7.51 14.03
N LYS A 202 6.61 -8.63 13.63
CA LYS A 202 7.29 -9.93 13.46
C LYS A 202 7.86 -10.14 12.05
N LYS A 203 7.62 -9.21 11.13
CA LYS A 203 8.15 -9.23 9.76
C LYS A 203 9.42 -8.40 9.70
#